data_AF-A0A1H1CSU3-F1
#
_entry.id   AF-A0A1H1CSU3-F1
#
_cell.length_a   1.000
_cell.length_b   1.000
_cell.length_c   1.000
_cell.angle_alpha   90.00
_cell.angle_beta   90.00
_cell.angle_gamma   90.00
#
_symmetry.space_group_name_H-M   'P 1'
#
loop_
_entity.id
_entity.type
_entity.pdbx_description
1 polymer ?
#
loop_
_entity_poly.entity_id
_entity_poly.type
_entity_poly.pdbx_seq_one_letter_code
_entity_poly.pdbx_strand_id
1 'polypeptide(L)' 'MRYLTPEDVRHVAFAKPSIGRRGYNEDQVDSFLDDVEATLRDLYARLARYEGADSAPPPPPTPPNAVDERGYRRF' A
#
# COMPACT_ATOMS: atom_id res chain seq x y z
N MET A 1 -0.97 -17.90 10.05
CA MET A 1 0.06 -16.85 10.17
C MET A 1 -0.66 -15.52 10.29
N ARG A 2 -0.35 -14.72 11.30
CA ARG A 2 -0.95 -13.39 11.46
C ARG A 2 -0.16 -12.39 10.63
N TYR A 3 -0.83 -11.67 9.74
CA TYR A 3 -0.23 -10.62 8.92
C TYR A 3 -0.07 -9.35 9.74
N LEU A 4 0.99 -8.59 9.46
CA LEU A 4 1.29 -7.32 10.11
C LEU A 4 0.35 -6.23 9.57
N THR A 5 -0.37 -5.53 10.44
CA THR A 5 -1.26 -4.41 10.09
C THR A 5 -0.60 -3.05 10.37
N PRO A 6 -1.08 -1.96 9.75
CA PRO A 6 -0.58 -0.61 10.08
C PRO A 6 -0.77 -0.25 11.56
N GLU A 7 -1.85 -0.72 12.18
CA GLU A 7 -2.11 -0.51 13.61
C GLU A 7 -1.12 -1.27 14.50
N ASP A 8 -0.66 -2.45 14.07
CA ASP A 8 0.39 -3.18 14.79
C ASP A 8 1.72 -2.42 14.76
N VAL A 9 2.05 -1.73 13.66
CA VAL A 9 3.25 -0.89 13.54
C VAL A 9 3.17 0.33 14.45
N ARG A 10 2.01 0.99 14.51
CA ARG A 10 1.82 2.17 15.37
C ARG A 10 1.91 1.88 16.87
N HIS A 11 1.48 0.70 17.30
CA HIS A 11 1.46 0.33 18.72
C HIS A 11 2.70 -0.45 19.17
N VAL A 12 3.69 -0.64 18.30
CA VAL A 12 4.89 -1.39 18.67
C VAL A 12 5.72 -0.58 19.67
N ALA A 13 6.19 -1.25 20.73
CA ALA A 13 7.12 -0.67 21.69
C ALA A 13 8.41 -1.48 21.70
N PHE A 14 9.54 -0.80 21.51
CA PHE A 14 10.86 -1.43 21.59
C PHE A 14 11.43 -1.34 23.01
N ALA A 15 12.02 -2.44 23.48
CA ALA A 15 12.73 -2.44 24.75
C ALA A 15 14.06 -1.68 24.63
N LYS A 16 14.46 -1.02 25.73
CA LYS A 16 15.79 -0.38 25.79
C LYS A 16 16.89 -1.42 25.61
N PRO A 17 17.98 -1.08 24.89
CA PRO A 17 19.12 -1.96 24.74
C PRO A 17 19.73 -2.31 26.11
N SER A 18 20.32 -3.50 26.21
CA SER A 18 21.04 -3.92 27.43
C SER A 18 22.18 -2.95 27.76
N ILE A 19 22.50 -2.79 29.04
CA ILE A 19 23.60 -1.95 29.52
C ILE A 19 24.90 -2.24 28.73
N GLY A 20 25.54 -1.19 28.22
CA GLY A 20 26.77 -1.28 27.42
C GLY A 20 26.56 -1.53 25.92
N ARG A 21 25.32 -1.68 25.44
CA ARG A 21 25.00 -1.79 24.01
C ARG A 21 24.43 -0.48 23.47
N ARG A 22 24.83 -0.10 22.26
CA ARG A 22 24.21 1.01 21.54
C ARG A 22 22.91 0.50 20.89
N GLY A 23 21.82 1.20 21.15
CA GLY A 23 20.55 1.02 20.44
C GLY A 23 20.50 1.87 19.17
N TYR A 24 19.40 1.73 18.42
CA TYR A 24 19.08 2.65 17.36
C TYR A 24 18.70 4.03 17.92
N ASN A 25 18.84 5.07 17.10
CA ASN A 25 18.35 6.40 17.45
C ASN A 25 16.81 6.40 17.37
N GLU A 26 16.15 6.81 18.46
CA GLU A 26 14.69 6.78 18.59
C GLU A 26 14.00 7.58 17.47
N ASP A 27 14.44 8.83 17.22
CA ASP A 27 13.87 9.69 16.17
C ASP A 27 13.98 9.05 14.77
N GLN A 28 15.10 8.36 14.48
CA GLN A 28 15.28 7.66 13.20
C GLN A 28 14.38 6.44 13.08
N VAL A 29 14.17 5.71 14.18
CA VAL A 29 13.26 4.56 14.21
C VAL A 29 11.83 5.04 14.03
N ASP A 30 11.43 6.11 14.72
CA ASP A 30 10.08 6.67 14.65
C ASP A 30 9.76 7.15 13.22
N SER A 31 10.66 7.92 12.60
CA SER A 31 10.49 8.35 11.21
C SER A 31 10.39 7.18 10.23
N PHE A 32 11.15 6.11 10.46
CA PHE A 32 11.06 4.92 9.62
C PHE A 32 9.74 4.17 9.82
N LEU A 33 9.23 4.10 11.06
CA LEU A 33 7.94 3.48 11.34
C LEU A 33 6.78 4.25 10.68
N ASP A 34 6.85 5.58 10.60
CA ASP A 34 5.88 6.40 9.88
C ASP A 34 5.83 6.03 8.39
N ASP A 35 6.98 5.88 7.74
CA ASP A 35 7.09 5.48 6.33
C ASP A 35 6.55 4.06 6.09
N VAL A 36 6.85 3.13 7.01
CA VAL A 36 6.34 1.76 6.97
C VAL A 36 4.82 1.74 7.16
N GLU A 37 4.28 2.52 8.10
CA GLU A 37 2.84 2.63 8.32
C GLU A 37 2.13 3.15 7.05
N ALA A 38 2.66 4.21 6.44
CA ALA A 38 2.13 4.79 5.20
C ALA A 38 2.14 3.76 4.05
N THR A 39 3.24 3.02 3.92
CA THR A 39 3.39 1.98 2.89
C THR A 39 2.42 0.83 3.10
N LEU A 40 2.27 0.34 4.34
CA LEU A 40 1.32 -0.72 4.66
C LEU A 40 -0.11 -0.27 4.37
N ARG A 41 -0.49 0.95 4.75
CA ARG A 41 -1.84 1.49 4.44
C ARG A 41 -2.13 1.47 2.94
N ASP A 42 -1.20 1.92 2.11
CA ASP A 42 -1.36 1.90 0.65
C ASP A 42 -1.43 0.46 0.11
N LEU A 43 -0.60 -0.45 0.61
CA LEU A 43 -0.64 -1.85 0.24
C LEU A 43 -2.00 -2.49 0.56
N TYR A 44 -2.52 -2.29 1.77
CA TYR A 44 -3.84 -2.80 2.16
C TYR A 44 -4.97 -2.16 1.35
N ALA A 45 -4.89 -0.86 1.03
CA ALA A 45 -5.85 -0.19 0.16
C ALA A 45 -5.80 -0.71 -1.30
N ARG A 46 -4.62 -1.11 -1.79
CA ARG A 46 -4.47 -1.78 -3.09
C ARG A 46 -5.03 -3.19 -3.06
N LEU A 47 -4.75 -3.95 -2.00
CA LEU A 47 -5.29 -5.30 -1.81
C LEU A 47 -6.82 -5.29 -1.72
N ALA A 48 -7.42 -4.38 -0.97
CA ALA A 48 -8.88 -4.23 -0.92
C ALA A 48 -9.48 -3.91 -2.30
N ARG A 49 -8.75 -3.18 -3.16
CA ARG A 49 -9.14 -2.97 -4.55
C ARG A 49 -9.05 -4.24 -5.39
N TYR A 50 -8.09 -5.12 -5.12
CA TYR A 50 -8.03 -6.44 -5.76
C TYR A 50 -9.13 -7.37 -5.25
N GLU A 51 -9.41 -7.39 -3.94
CA GLU A 51 -10.50 -8.18 -3.36
C GLU A 51 -11.88 -7.68 -3.83
N GLY A 52 -12.03 -6.38 -4.09
CA GLY A 52 -13.21 -5.83 -4.76
C GLY A 52 -13.24 -6.07 -6.28
N ALA A 53 -12.07 -6.16 -6.92
CA ALA A 53 -11.90 -6.46 -8.34
C ALA A 53 -11.93 -7.98 -8.66
N ASP A 54 -11.93 -8.86 -7.66
CA ASP A 54 -12.31 -10.26 -7.84
C ASP A 54 -13.81 -10.39 -8.22
N SER A 55 -14.56 -9.28 -8.21
CA SER A 55 -15.88 -9.16 -8.86
C SER A 55 -15.86 -8.52 -10.27
N ALA A 56 -14.76 -7.86 -10.67
CA ALA A 56 -14.56 -7.34 -12.03
C ALA A 56 -13.07 -6.97 -12.28
N PRO A 57 -12.43 -7.48 -13.35
CA PRO A 57 -11.00 -7.26 -13.61
C PRO A 57 -10.67 -5.76 -13.73
N PRO A 58 -9.42 -5.34 -13.41
CA PRO A 58 -9.01 -3.95 -13.59
C PRO A 58 -9.28 -3.53 -15.04
N PRO A 59 -9.90 -2.36 -15.28
CA PRO A 59 -10.13 -1.90 -16.64
C PRO A 59 -8.78 -1.90 -17.38
N PRO A 60 -8.69 -2.48 -18.59
CA PRO A 60 -7.46 -2.43 -19.36
C PRO A 60 -7.03 -0.97 -19.49
N PRO A 61 -5.72 -0.66 -19.47
CA PRO A 61 -5.27 0.69 -19.73
C PRO A 61 -5.89 1.13 -21.05
N THR A 62 -6.75 2.15 -21.02
CA THR A 62 -7.41 2.64 -22.23
C THR A 62 -6.31 2.96 -23.23
N PRO A 63 -6.22 2.24 -24.36
CA PRO A 63 -5.19 2.56 -25.33
C PRO A 63 -5.42 4.01 -25.77
N PRO A 64 -4.37 4.82 -25.97
CA PRO A 64 -4.50 6.24 -26.31
C PRO A 64 -5.21 6.50 -27.67
N ASN A 65 -5.72 5.47 -28.35
CA ASN A 65 -6.47 5.56 -29.61
C ASN A 65 -7.60 4.50 -29.68
N ALA A 66 -8.53 4.48 -28.74
CA ALA A 66 -9.84 3.84 -28.99
C ALA A 66 -10.67 4.76 -29.93
N VAL A 67 -10.30 4.78 -31.21
CA VAL A 67 -11.13 5.34 -32.28
C VAL A 67 -12.28 4.37 -32.55
N ASP A 68 -13.51 4.89 -32.51
CA ASP A 68 -14.76 4.14 -32.68
C ASP A 68 -14.85 3.42 -34.05
N GLU A 69 -15.18 2.13 -34.04
CA GLU A 69 -15.26 1.26 -35.22
C GLU A 69 -16.55 1.47 -36.06
N ARG A 70 -17.41 2.44 -35.73
CA ARG A 70 -18.63 2.73 -36.50
C ARG A 70 -18.43 3.98 -37.34
N GLY A 71 -17.48 3.89 -38.27
CA GLY A 71 -17.30 4.82 -39.38
C GLY A 71 -18.46 4.82 -40.39
N TYR A 72 -19.71 4.97 -39.93
CA TYR A 72 -20.83 5.27 -40.82
C TYR A 72 -21.81 6.24 -40.17
N ARG A 73 -21.64 7.53 -40.50
CA ARG A 73 -22.70 8.53 -40.39
C ARG A 73 -23.71 8.25 -41.50
N ARG A 74 -24.89 7.78 -41.12
CA ARG A 74 -26.04 7.71 -42.01
C ARG A 74 -26.51 9.14 -42.28
N PHE A 75 -26.43 9.59 -43.53
CA PHE A 75 -27.27 10.64 -44.10
C PHE A 75 -27.74 10.16 -45.46
#